data_AF-A0A0N1KSB6-F1
#
_entry.id   AF-A0A0N1KSB6-F1
#
_cell.length_a   1.000
_cell.length_b   1.000
_cell.length_c   1.000
_cell.angle_alpha   90.00
_cell.angle_beta   90.00
_cell.angle_gamma   90.00
#
_symmetry.space_group_name_H-M   'P 1'
#
loop_
_entity.id
_entity.type
_entity.pdbx_description
1 polymer ?
#
loop_
_entity_poly.entity_id
_entity_poly.type
_entity_poly.pdbx_seq_one_letter_code
_entity_poly.pdbx_strand_id
1 'polypeptide(L)'
;MKKAILIILAILSLVITAGCSKDDPSEVPAKEKILGKWKFISLVTETTRPSEPVEIVTEYGEEDSYFDFRSDGNLHYNLGGSEEQIEPYSIENETILKINSDACTIKEFTQQKLVFEFVKENANYTRKHTYNLSR
;
A
#
# COMPACT_ATOMS: atom_id res chain seq x y z
N MET A 1 -23.82 -77.61 9.61
CA MET A 1 -24.65 -77.58 10.83
C MET A 1 -24.18 -76.46 11.73
N LYS A 2 -25.11 -75.58 12.15
CA LYS A 2 -25.18 -74.80 13.41
C LYS A 2 -23.90 -74.07 13.85
N LYS A 3 -23.79 -72.73 13.75
CA LYS A 3 -24.43 -71.63 14.51
C LYS A 3 -23.33 -70.93 15.33
N ALA A 4 -23.59 -69.65 15.66
CA ALA A 4 -22.89 -68.80 16.67
C ALA A 4 -21.67 -68.04 16.08
N ILE A 5 -21.43 -66.72 16.29
CA ILE A 5 -21.70 -65.86 17.45
C ILE A 5 -21.44 -64.36 17.10
N LEU A 6 -22.29 -63.45 17.63
CA LEU A 6 -22.13 -62.04 18.13
C LEU A 6 -21.24 -61.03 17.37
N ILE A 7 -21.73 -59.90 16.84
CA ILE A 7 -22.07 -58.58 17.46
C ILE A 7 -21.03 -58.02 18.45
N ILE A 8 -20.23 -57.04 18.00
CA ILE A 8 -19.63 -55.87 18.72
C ILE A 8 -19.35 -54.81 17.62
N LEU A 9 -20.08 -53.72 17.41
CA LEU A 9 -20.31 -52.49 18.20
C LEU A 9 -19.02 -51.80 18.72
N ALA A 10 -18.44 -50.88 17.93
CA ALA A 10 -18.16 -49.50 18.37
C ALA A 10 -17.25 -48.72 17.38
N ILE A 11 -17.82 -47.63 16.85
CA ILE A 11 -17.28 -46.26 16.90
C ILE A 11 -15.81 -46.09 16.48
N LEU A 12 -15.58 -45.48 15.32
CA LEU A 12 -14.76 -44.26 15.18
C LEU A 12 -14.90 -43.73 13.74
N SER A 13 -16.10 -43.27 13.38
CA SER A 13 -16.21 -42.30 12.29
C SER A 13 -15.63 -40.99 12.82
N LEU A 14 -14.32 -40.80 12.60
CA LEU A 14 -13.70 -39.47 12.64
C LEU A 14 -14.47 -38.63 11.61
N VAL A 15 -15.44 -37.86 12.10
CA VAL A 15 -15.91 -36.69 11.39
C VAL A 15 -14.70 -35.77 11.40
N ILE A 16 -13.96 -35.78 10.29
CA ILE A 16 -12.96 -34.76 9.99
C ILE A 16 -13.76 -33.47 10.03
N THR A 17 -13.63 -32.74 11.13
CA THR A 17 -14.14 -31.39 11.23
C THR A 17 -13.56 -30.67 10.02
N ALA A 18 -14.41 -30.32 9.06
CA ALA A 18 -14.12 -29.23 8.16
C ALA A 18 -13.87 -28.04 9.10
N GLY A 19 -12.60 -27.81 9.39
CA GLY A 19 -12.14 -26.53 9.87
C GLY A 19 -12.45 -25.57 8.74
N CYS A 20 -13.66 -25.03 8.75
CA CYS A 20 -13.88 -23.71 8.18
C CYS A 20 -12.90 -22.82 8.92
N SER A 21 -11.70 -22.65 8.35
CA SER A 21 -11.00 -21.40 8.54
C SER A 21 -12.02 -20.36 8.14
N LYS A 22 -12.46 -19.58 9.12
CA LYS A 22 -12.94 -18.25 8.83
C LYS A 22 -11.73 -17.57 8.21
N ASP A 23 -11.59 -17.72 6.89
CA ASP A 23 -10.81 -16.81 6.11
C ASP A 23 -11.55 -15.49 6.33
N ASP A 24 -11.02 -14.70 7.27
CA ASP A 24 -11.15 -13.26 7.20
C ASP A 24 -10.92 -12.91 5.73
N PRO A 25 -11.79 -12.16 5.04
CA PRO A 25 -11.57 -11.81 3.66
C PRO A 25 -10.19 -11.16 3.59
N SER A 26 -9.19 -11.94 3.14
CA SER A 26 -7.79 -11.64 3.37
C SER A 26 -7.52 -10.29 2.76
N GLU A 27 -7.10 -9.32 3.57
CA GLU A 27 -6.79 -8.00 3.09
C GLU A 27 -5.83 -8.14 1.89
N VAL A 28 -6.21 -7.57 0.75
CA VAL A 28 -5.40 -7.64 -0.47
C VAL A 28 -4.01 -7.08 -0.13
N PRO A 29 -2.91 -7.83 -0.35
CA PRO A 29 -1.58 -7.38 0.01
C PRO A 29 -1.26 -6.01 -0.59
N ALA A 30 -0.49 -5.16 0.10
CA ALA A 30 -0.13 -3.83 -0.40
C ALA A 30 0.44 -3.86 -1.84
N LYS A 31 1.24 -4.89 -2.16
CA LYS A 31 1.81 -5.15 -3.50
C LYS A 31 0.78 -5.28 -4.61
N GLU A 32 -0.36 -5.88 -4.32
CA GLU A 32 -1.46 -6.03 -5.27
C GLU A 32 -2.38 -4.82 -5.24
N LYS A 33 -2.62 -4.26 -4.04
CA LYS A 33 -3.51 -3.12 -3.81
C LYS A 33 -3.03 -1.84 -4.51
N ILE A 34 -1.71 -1.66 -4.70
CA ILE A 34 -1.13 -0.41 -5.23
C ILE A 34 -1.30 -0.27 -6.74
N LEU A 35 -1.49 -1.41 -7.43
CA LEU A 35 -1.44 -1.46 -8.87
C LEU A 35 -2.52 -0.58 -9.53
N GLY A 36 -2.13 0.02 -10.65
CA GLY A 36 -2.97 0.85 -11.51
C GLY A 36 -2.78 2.34 -11.27
N LYS A 37 -3.68 3.11 -11.91
CA LYS A 37 -3.65 4.57 -11.94
C LYS A 37 -4.39 5.17 -10.74
N TRP A 38 -3.71 6.09 -10.08
CA TRP A 38 -4.18 6.91 -8.97
C TRP A 38 -4.16 8.37 -9.39
N LYS A 39 -5.26 9.08 -9.14
CA LYS A 39 -5.31 10.53 -9.34
C LYS A 39 -4.44 11.21 -8.27
N PHE A 40 -3.60 12.14 -8.70
CA PHE A 40 -2.88 13.00 -7.78
C PHE A 40 -3.83 14.09 -7.26
N ILE A 41 -4.02 14.15 -5.94
CA ILE A 41 -4.91 15.12 -5.30
C ILE A 41 -4.12 16.32 -4.80
N SER A 42 -3.07 16.07 -4.02
CA SER A 42 -2.21 17.14 -3.53
C SER A 42 -0.87 16.64 -3.02
N LEU A 43 0.08 17.57 -2.98
CA LEU A 43 1.33 17.47 -2.24
C LEU A 43 1.32 18.52 -1.13
N VAL A 44 1.46 18.08 0.11
CA VAL A 44 1.72 18.97 1.25
C VAL A 44 3.22 18.96 1.52
N THR A 45 3.85 20.12 1.41
CA THR A 45 5.24 20.35 1.81
C THR A 45 5.25 21.03 3.17
N GLU A 46 5.88 20.40 4.16
CA GLU A 46 6.25 21.01 5.44
C GLU A 46 7.76 21.25 5.47
N THR A 47 8.19 22.49 5.70
CA THR A 47 9.60 22.86 5.83
C THR A 47 9.86 23.38 7.24
N THR A 48 10.76 22.69 7.96
CA THR A 48 11.19 23.07 9.31
C THR A 48 12.63 23.57 9.25
N ARG A 49 12.86 24.78 9.76
CA ARG A 49 14.18 25.41 9.87
C ARG A 49 14.47 25.75 11.33
N PRO A 50 15.75 25.71 11.79
CA PRO A 50 16.08 26.09 13.16
C PRO A 50 15.59 27.51 13.47
N SER A 51 14.90 27.67 14.60
CA SER A 51 14.42 28.96 15.12
C SER A 51 13.40 29.71 14.25
N GLU A 52 12.85 29.06 13.21
CA GLU A 52 11.76 29.60 12.39
C GLU A 52 10.48 28.79 12.59
N PRO A 53 9.29 29.40 12.41
CA PRO A 53 8.04 28.63 12.38
C PRO A 53 8.04 27.65 11.19
N VAL A 54 7.28 26.55 11.32
CA VAL A 54 7.11 25.59 10.22
C VAL A 54 6.37 26.25 9.08
N GLU A 55 6.95 26.18 7.88
CA GLU A 55 6.32 26.62 6.64
C GLU A 55 5.53 25.45 6.03
N ILE A 56 4.28 25.68 5.65
CA ILE A 56 3.42 24.67 5.03
C ILE A 56 2.89 25.21 3.71
N VAL A 57 3.15 24.47 2.63
CA VAL A 57 2.64 24.77 1.28
C VAL A 57 1.89 23.55 0.75
N THR A 58 0.71 23.77 0.17
CA THR A 58 -0.08 22.72 -0.46
C THR A 58 -0.19 23.02 -1.95
N GLU A 59 0.23 22.07 -2.77
CA GLU A 59 0.08 22.07 -4.22
C GLU A 59 -0.99 21.06 -4.59
N TYR A 60 -1.97 21.46 -5.41
CA TYR A 60 -3.06 20.58 -5.84
C TYR A 60 -2.80 20.03 -7.24
N GLY A 61 -3.22 18.80 -7.47
CA GLY A 61 -3.12 18.18 -8.79
C GLY A 61 -4.04 18.82 -9.82
N GLU A 62 -3.58 18.85 -11.06
CA GLU A 62 -4.41 19.20 -12.21
C GLU A 62 -5.35 18.03 -12.57
N GLU A 63 -6.29 18.25 -13.49
CA GLU A 63 -7.30 17.25 -13.85
C GLU A 63 -6.67 15.92 -14.29
N ASP A 64 -5.59 15.99 -15.08
CA ASP A 64 -4.88 14.86 -15.65
C ASP A 64 -3.64 14.44 -14.84
N SER A 65 -3.43 14.97 -13.63
CA SER A 65 -2.30 14.55 -12.81
C SER A 65 -2.53 13.16 -12.18
N TYR A 66 -1.55 12.26 -12.31
CA TYR A 66 -1.66 10.88 -11.84
C TYR A 66 -0.32 10.23 -11.45
N PHE A 67 -0.45 9.12 -10.73
CA PHE A 67 0.58 8.11 -10.46
C PHE A 67 0.04 6.74 -10.92
N ASP A 68 0.74 6.04 -11.80
CA ASP A 68 0.36 4.73 -12.35
C ASP A 68 1.41 3.69 -11.97
N PHE A 69 1.11 2.90 -10.95
CA PHE A 69 1.99 1.85 -10.44
C PHE A 69 1.76 0.58 -11.24
N ARG A 70 2.73 0.20 -12.08
CA ARG A 70 2.59 -0.92 -12.99
C ARG A 70 3.23 -2.20 -12.43
N SER A 71 2.74 -3.34 -12.90
CA SER A 71 3.21 -4.66 -12.45
C SER A 71 4.63 -4.99 -12.92
N ASP A 72 5.21 -4.18 -13.80
CA ASP A 72 6.61 -4.30 -14.25
C ASP A 72 7.61 -3.68 -13.26
N GLY A 73 7.12 -3.08 -12.16
CA GLY A 73 7.95 -2.42 -11.16
C GLY A 73 8.29 -0.97 -11.49
N ASN A 74 7.62 -0.36 -12.48
CA ASN A 74 7.77 1.05 -12.81
C ASN A 74 6.54 1.87 -12.40
N LEU A 75 6.80 3.03 -11.82
CA LEU A 75 5.83 4.09 -11.55
C LEU A 75 5.91 5.08 -12.71
N HIS A 76 4.79 5.25 -13.40
CA HIS A 76 4.60 6.29 -14.41
C HIS A 76 3.80 7.43 -13.80
N TYR A 77 4.25 8.67 -13.90
CA TYR A 77 3.50 9.80 -13.31
C TYR A 77 3.56 11.06 -14.16
N ASN A 78 2.51 11.87 -14.06
CA ASN A 78 2.44 13.21 -14.64
C ASN A 78 1.80 14.14 -13.60
N LEU A 79 2.43 15.28 -13.33
CA LEU A 79 1.98 16.29 -12.36
C LEU A 79 1.79 17.66 -13.01
N GLY A 80 1.19 17.70 -14.21
CA GLY A 80 0.99 18.94 -14.99
C GLY A 80 2.19 19.32 -15.87
N GLY A 81 3.08 18.35 -16.13
CA GLY A 81 4.23 18.51 -17.02
C GLY A 81 3.92 18.04 -18.45
N SER A 82 4.74 18.47 -19.43
CA SER A 82 4.59 18.06 -20.83
C SER A 82 4.93 16.59 -21.07
N GLU A 83 5.69 15.95 -20.19
CA GLU A 83 6.18 14.58 -20.35
C GLU A 83 5.90 13.72 -19.11
N GLU A 84 5.45 12.49 -19.35
CA GLU A 84 5.34 11.45 -18.33
C GLU A 84 6.74 11.09 -17.80
N GLN A 85 6.88 11.00 -16.49
CA GLN A 85 8.10 10.56 -15.82
C GLN A 85 7.97 9.08 -15.44
N ILE A 86 9.10 8.37 -15.46
CA ILE A 86 9.16 6.94 -15.14
C ILE A 86 10.25 6.70 -14.10
N GLU A 87 9.87 6.11 -12.97
CA GLU A 87 10.79 5.75 -11.90
C GLU A 87 10.56 4.30 -11.48
N PRO A 88 11.60 3.53 -11.13
CA PRO A 88 11.38 2.20 -10.57
C PRO A 88 10.73 2.35 -9.19
N TYR A 89 9.87 1.41 -8.79
CA TYR A 89 9.29 1.38 -7.45
C TYR A 89 9.22 -0.04 -6.91
N SER A 90 9.10 -0.15 -5.59
CA SER A 90 8.80 -1.41 -4.92
C SER A 90 8.09 -1.19 -3.60
N ILE A 91 7.26 -2.13 -3.19
CA ILE A 91 6.71 -2.18 -1.83
C ILE A 91 7.55 -3.14 -1.02
N GLU A 92 8.32 -2.62 -0.06
CA GLU A 92 9.16 -3.45 0.81
C GLU A 92 8.31 -4.21 1.84
N ASN A 93 7.29 -3.53 2.38
CA ASN A 93 6.30 -4.07 3.31
C ASN A 93 5.05 -3.16 3.33
N GLU A 94 4.07 -3.48 4.17
CA GLU A 94 2.79 -2.78 4.26
C GLU A 94 2.89 -1.27 4.63
N THR A 95 4.04 -0.81 5.14
CA THR A 95 4.25 0.59 5.56
C THR A 95 5.33 1.31 4.77
N ILE A 96 6.08 0.64 3.88
CA ILE A 96 7.23 1.22 3.17
C ILE A 96 7.08 1.00 1.66
N LEU A 97 6.96 2.12 0.93
CA LEU A 97 7.05 2.23 -0.52
C LEU A 97 8.42 2.81 -0.87
N LYS A 98 9.16 2.17 -1.76
CA LYS A 98 10.35 2.76 -2.37
C LYS A 98 10.03 3.27 -3.75
N ILE A 99 10.41 4.52 -4.04
CA ILE A 99 10.43 5.08 -5.39
C ILE A 99 11.88 5.45 -5.67
N ASN A 100 12.41 4.93 -6.76
CA ASN A 100 13.82 4.88 -7.07
C ASN A 100 14.63 4.22 -5.93
N SER A 101 15.34 5.01 -5.14
CA SER A 101 16.09 4.55 -3.97
C SER A 101 15.58 5.14 -2.66
N ASP A 102 14.57 6.01 -2.74
CA ASP A 102 14.05 6.76 -1.60
C ASP A 102 12.93 5.96 -0.91
N ALA A 103 13.05 5.81 0.41
CA ALA A 103 12.04 5.18 1.23
C ALA A 103 10.95 6.19 1.61
N CYS A 104 9.72 5.90 1.18
CA CYS A 104 8.51 6.62 1.54
C CYS A 104 7.71 5.82 2.59
N THR A 105 7.24 6.51 3.62
CA THR A 105 6.37 5.91 4.64
C THR A 105 4.92 5.99 4.19
N ILE A 106 4.24 4.85 4.05
CA ILE A 106 2.81 4.78 3.79
C ILE A 106 2.06 5.11 5.08
N LYS A 107 1.20 6.13 5.04
CA LYS A 107 0.41 6.62 6.19
C LYS A 107 -1.02 6.11 6.18
N GLU A 108 -1.58 5.96 4.99
CA GLU A 108 -2.91 5.43 4.78
C GLU A 108 -2.93 4.71 3.45
N PHE A 109 -3.47 3.50 3.44
CA PHE A 109 -3.57 2.73 2.21
C PHE A 109 -4.80 1.84 2.17
N THR A 110 -5.82 2.32 1.47
CA THR A 110 -7.10 1.64 1.23
C THR A 110 -7.27 1.37 -0.27
N GLN A 111 -8.42 0.85 -0.69
CA GLN A 111 -8.71 0.66 -2.12
C GLN A 111 -8.93 1.97 -2.90
N GLN A 112 -9.21 3.09 -2.21
CA GLN A 112 -9.57 4.38 -2.82
C GLN A 112 -8.61 5.51 -2.43
N LYS A 113 -7.72 5.28 -1.44
CA LYS A 113 -6.82 6.32 -0.94
C LYS A 113 -5.44 5.76 -0.65
N LEU A 114 -4.43 6.47 -1.12
CA LEU A 114 -3.02 6.21 -0.82
C LEU A 114 -2.39 7.52 -0.36
N VAL A 115 -1.84 7.51 0.85
CA VAL A 115 -1.09 8.63 1.42
C VAL A 115 0.29 8.13 1.80
N PHE A 116 1.33 8.76 1.28
CA PHE A 116 2.71 8.44 1.66
C PHE A 116 3.55 9.70 1.88
N GLU A 117 4.57 9.55 2.70
CA GLU A 117 5.46 10.62 3.13
C GLU A 117 6.89 10.34 2.70
N PHE A 118 7.55 11.36 2.15
CA PHE A 118 8.99 11.38 1.92
C PHE A 118 9.61 12.50 2.77
N VAL A 119 10.70 12.20 3.50
CA VAL A 119 11.38 13.18 4.36
C VAL A 119 12.81 13.32 3.88
N LYS A 120 13.21 14.56 3.60
CA LYS A 120 14.57 14.93 3.27
C LYS A 120 15.14 15.87 4.33
N GLU A 121 16.24 15.46 4.93
CA GLU A 121 16.95 16.23 5.95
C GLU A 121 18.28 16.72 5.40
N ASN A 122 18.67 17.93 5.79
CA ASN A 122 20.04 18.42 5.69
C ASN A 122 20.33 19.34 6.87
N ALA A 123 21.55 19.86 6.93
CA ALA A 123 22.01 20.69 8.05
C ALA A 123 21.15 21.93 8.34
N ASN A 124 20.43 22.46 7.33
CA ASN A 124 19.72 23.73 7.43
C ASN A 124 18.20 23.58 7.48
N TYR A 125 17.65 22.46 7.02
CA TYR A 125 16.21 22.23 7.05
C TYR A 125 15.84 20.75 6.97
N THR A 126 14.66 20.45 7.49
CA THR A 126 13.92 19.21 7.22
C THR A 126 12.74 19.56 6.31
N ARG A 127 12.60 18.84 5.20
CA ARG A 127 11.46 18.97 4.29
C ARG A 127 10.71 17.64 4.26
N LYS A 128 9.44 17.67 4.63
CA LYS A 128 8.52 16.53 4.54
C LYS A 128 7.54 16.79 3.40
N HIS A 129 7.36 15.79 2.56
CA HIS A 129 6.43 15.76 1.44
C HIS A 129 5.38 14.70 1.72
N THR A 130 4.12 15.10 1.83
CA THR A 130 2.98 14.18 1.97
C THR A 130 2.17 14.19 0.68
N TYR A 131 2.23 13.07 -0.05
CA TYR A 131 1.47 12.86 -1.28
C TYR A 131 0.11 12.26 -0.95
N ASN A 132 -0.94 12.87 -1.48
CA ASN A 132 -2.31 12.39 -1.34
C ASN A 132 -2.82 11.95 -2.71
N LEU A 133 -3.14 10.67 -2.83
CA LEU A 133 -3.63 10.05 -4.05
C LEU A 133 -5.00 9.41 -3.83
N SER A 134 -5.83 9.37 -4.87
CA SER A 134 -7.12 8.70 -4.82
C SER A 134 -7.42 7.85 -6.06
N ARG A 135 -8.37 6.93 -5.90
CA ARG A 135 -8.93 6.13 -6.98
C ARG A 135 -10.45 6.04 -6.86
#